data_AF-A0A669CX66-F1
#
_entry.id   AF-A0A669CX66-F1
#
_cell.length_a   1.000
_cell.length_b   1.000
_cell.length_c   1.000
_cell.angle_alpha   90.00
_cell.angle_beta   90.00
_cell.angle_gamma   90.00
#
_symmetry.space_group_name_H-M   'P 1'
#
loop_
_entity.id
_entity.type
_entity.pdbx_description
1 polymer ?
#
loop_
_entity_poly.entity_id
_entity_poly.type
_entity_poly.pdbx_seq_one_letter_code
_entity_poly.pdbx_strand_id
1 'polypeptide(L)'
;MAEQQQFYLLLGNLMSPDNNVRKQAEETYDNIPGQNKITFLLQAVRDASAAEEVKQMAAVLLRRLLSSSFEEIYPGLTLEMQTAIKTELLSGIQQETSPTIRKKICDIAAELSRNLIDDDGNNQWPEVLKFLFDSVNAENVGLREAALHIFWNFPGIFGNQQQHYMEVIKRMLVQCMQDQANPQIRTLAARAAASFVLSNESNTALLKHFADLLPGILQAVNESCYQGDDSVLKSLVEIADTAPKYLRPNLEETLQLCLRLCADTNLTNMQRQLALEVIVTLSETAAAMLRKHTAIVAQSVPQMLAMMVDLEDDDEWAMADELEDEDFDSNAVAGESALDRIACGLGGKIILPMIKQHIMQMLQNQDCPKSLLILYLDNLVQHLHVIMVAKLQEVQ
;
A
#
# COMPACT_ATOMS: atom_id res chain seq x y z
N MET A 1 3.38 -22.53 -33.87
CA MET A 1 1.91 -22.45 -33.92
C MET A 1 1.23 -23.61 -33.18
N ALA A 2 1.54 -24.88 -33.48
CA ALA A 2 0.93 -26.02 -32.75
C ALA A 2 1.27 -26.04 -31.25
N GLU A 3 2.54 -25.84 -30.87
CA GLU A 3 2.97 -25.80 -29.46
C GLU A 3 2.34 -24.62 -28.69
N GLN A 4 2.20 -23.45 -29.34
CA GLN A 4 1.58 -22.27 -28.74
C GLN A 4 0.09 -22.48 -28.46
N GLN A 5 -0.65 -23.12 -29.37
CA GLN A 5 -2.06 -23.46 -29.13
C GLN A 5 -2.22 -24.48 -28.00
N GLN A 6 -1.31 -25.46 -27.91
CA GLN A 6 -1.28 -26.39 -26.77
C GLN A 6 -0.99 -25.67 -25.45
N PHE A 7 -0.11 -24.68 -25.47
CA PHE A 7 0.18 -23.86 -24.29
C PHE A 7 -1.05 -23.05 -23.82
N TYR A 8 -1.88 -22.54 -24.74
CA TYR A 8 -3.12 -21.84 -24.36
C TYR A 8 -4.13 -22.78 -23.70
N LEU A 9 -4.26 -24.01 -24.20
CA LEU A 9 -5.08 -25.02 -23.54
C LEU A 9 -4.54 -25.36 -22.15
N LEU A 10 -3.21 -25.44 -22.00
CA LEU A 10 -2.56 -25.65 -20.71
C LEU A 10 -2.90 -24.53 -19.72
N LEU A 11 -2.80 -23.26 -20.15
CA LEU A 11 -3.18 -22.10 -19.32
C LEU A 11 -4.66 -22.14 -18.92
N GLY A 12 -5.54 -22.56 -19.83
CA GLY A 12 -6.96 -22.78 -19.52
C GLY A 12 -7.16 -23.86 -18.46
N ASN A 13 -6.45 -24.99 -18.57
CA ASN A 13 -6.55 -26.10 -17.63
C ASN A 13 -6.04 -25.74 -16.22
N LEU A 14 -5.06 -24.85 -16.10
CA LEU A 14 -4.60 -24.32 -14.80
C LEU A 14 -5.70 -23.54 -14.05
N MET A 15 -6.71 -23.04 -14.77
CA MET A 15 -7.86 -22.32 -14.21
C MET A 15 -9.09 -23.22 -14.03
N SER A 16 -8.97 -24.53 -14.28
CA SER A 16 -10.08 -25.46 -14.17
C SER A 16 -10.58 -25.57 -12.72
N PRO A 17 -11.91 -25.66 -12.49
CA PRO A 17 -12.46 -25.97 -11.18
C PRO A 17 -12.20 -27.43 -10.74
N ASP A 18 -11.83 -28.32 -11.68
CA ASP A 18 -11.46 -29.70 -11.36
C ASP A 18 -10.00 -29.78 -10.88
N ASN A 19 -9.83 -30.15 -9.61
CA ASN A 19 -8.53 -30.31 -8.96
C ASN A 19 -7.60 -31.29 -9.67
N ASN A 20 -8.12 -32.35 -10.30
CA ASN A 20 -7.28 -33.34 -10.99
C ASN A 20 -6.72 -32.74 -12.28
N VAL A 21 -7.56 -32.04 -13.05
CA VAL A 21 -7.14 -31.35 -14.28
C VAL A 21 -6.11 -30.27 -13.95
N ARG A 22 -6.36 -29.47 -12.90
CA ARG A 22 -5.44 -28.41 -12.47
C ARG A 22 -4.09 -28.97 -12.04
N LYS A 23 -4.05 -30.01 -11.19
CA LYS A 23 -2.79 -30.64 -10.75
C LYS A 23 -1.98 -31.20 -11.92
N GLN A 24 -2.64 -31.88 -12.85
CA GLN A 24 -1.96 -32.42 -14.03
C GLN A 24 -1.39 -31.29 -14.92
N ALA A 25 -2.12 -30.18 -15.05
CA ALA A 25 -1.65 -29.00 -15.76
C ALA A 25 -0.47 -28.31 -15.05
N GLU A 26 -0.48 -28.24 -13.72
CA GLU A 26 0.64 -27.72 -12.92
C GLU A 26 1.90 -28.55 -13.13
N GLU A 27 1.81 -29.88 -13.01
CA GLU A 27 2.94 -30.79 -13.28
C GLU A 27 3.46 -30.64 -14.72
N THR A 28 2.56 -30.52 -15.69
CA THR A 28 2.94 -30.32 -17.10
C THR A 28 3.66 -28.99 -17.28
N TYR A 29 3.14 -27.92 -16.67
CA TYR A 29 3.74 -26.59 -16.71
C TYR A 29 5.12 -26.59 -16.06
N ASP A 30 5.29 -27.20 -14.90
CA ASP A 30 6.55 -27.23 -14.15
C ASP A 30 7.67 -27.90 -14.95
N ASN A 31 7.35 -28.94 -15.73
CA ASN A 31 8.31 -29.64 -16.59
C ASN A 31 8.73 -28.86 -17.86
N ILE A 32 8.08 -27.74 -18.20
CA ILE A 32 8.51 -26.91 -19.35
C ILE A 32 9.81 -26.17 -19.00
N PRO A 33 10.84 -26.20 -19.87
CA PRO A 33 12.08 -25.45 -19.65
C PRO A 33 11.83 -23.95 -19.44
N GLY A 34 12.53 -23.33 -18.49
CA GLY A 34 12.35 -21.92 -18.14
C GLY A 34 12.46 -20.95 -19.33
N GLN A 35 13.40 -21.20 -20.24
CA GLN A 35 13.59 -20.39 -21.46
C GLN A 35 12.35 -20.42 -22.37
N ASN A 36 11.72 -21.58 -22.50
CA ASN A 36 10.51 -21.76 -23.28
C ASN A 36 9.30 -21.14 -22.58
N LYS A 37 9.21 -21.28 -21.24
CA LYS A 37 8.15 -20.64 -20.43
C LYS A 37 8.08 -19.13 -20.67
N ILE A 38 9.21 -18.42 -20.60
CA ILE A 38 9.23 -16.96 -20.81
C ILE A 38 8.64 -16.62 -22.19
N THR A 39 9.11 -17.31 -23.24
CA THR A 39 8.67 -17.05 -24.61
C THR A 39 7.18 -17.32 -24.80
N PHE A 40 6.69 -18.47 -24.32
CA PHE A 40 5.28 -18.85 -24.47
C PHE A 40 4.33 -17.94 -23.67
N LEU A 41 4.71 -17.58 -22.44
CA LEU A 41 3.95 -16.66 -21.60
C LEU A 41 3.89 -15.27 -22.21
N LEU A 42 5.03 -14.74 -22.69
CA LEU A 42 5.08 -13.42 -23.32
C LEU A 42 4.22 -13.36 -24.58
N GLN A 43 4.24 -14.40 -25.41
CA GLN A 43 3.36 -14.52 -26.57
C GLN A 43 1.88 -14.59 -26.17
N ALA A 44 1.53 -15.36 -25.14
CA ALA A 44 0.16 -15.46 -24.64
C ALA A 44 -0.38 -14.11 -24.16
N VAL A 45 0.43 -13.33 -23.45
CA VAL A 45 0.06 -11.99 -22.98
C VAL A 45 -0.19 -11.03 -24.16
N ARG A 46 0.61 -11.12 -25.23
CA ARG A 46 0.51 -10.23 -26.40
C ARG A 46 -0.59 -10.60 -27.38
N ASP A 47 -1.08 -11.83 -27.36
CA ASP A 47 -2.02 -12.32 -28.35
C ASP A 47 -3.38 -11.63 -28.21
N ALA A 48 -3.67 -10.68 -29.10
CA ALA A 48 -4.92 -9.94 -29.11
C ALA A 48 -6.17 -10.84 -29.26
N SER A 49 -6.02 -12.05 -29.79
CA SER A 49 -7.11 -13.01 -29.96
C SER A 49 -7.31 -13.94 -28.76
N ALA A 50 -6.38 -13.97 -27.81
CA ALA A 50 -6.50 -14.78 -26.61
C ALA A 50 -7.54 -14.19 -25.64
N ALA A 51 -8.26 -15.07 -24.94
CA ALA A 51 -9.19 -14.71 -23.88
C ALA A 51 -8.49 -13.92 -22.76
N GLU A 52 -9.21 -12.98 -22.13
CA GLU A 52 -8.62 -12.08 -21.13
C GLU A 52 -8.10 -12.86 -19.91
N GLU A 53 -8.80 -13.91 -19.48
CA GLU A 53 -8.41 -14.77 -18.36
C GLU A 53 -7.08 -15.49 -18.64
N VAL A 54 -6.88 -15.94 -19.89
CA VAL A 54 -5.64 -16.58 -20.33
C VAL A 54 -4.48 -15.59 -20.30
N LYS A 55 -4.71 -14.35 -20.77
CA LYS A 55 -3.72 -13.27 -20.68
C LYS A 55 -3.38 -12.93 -19.23
N GLN A 56 -4.39 -12.84 -18.36
CA GLN A 56 -4.19 -12.56 -16.94
C GLN A 56 -3.36 -13.65 -16.26
N MET A 57 -3.68 -14.92 -16.52
CA MET A 57 -2.92 -16.05 -15.99
C MET A 57 -1.48 -16.04 -16.50
N ALA A 58 -1.28 -15.86 -17.82
CA ALA A 58 0.05 -15.79 -18.41
C ALA A 58 0.89 -14.65 -17.81
N ALA A 59 0.30 -13.48 -17.60
CA ALA A 59 0.99 -12.33 -17.02
C ALA A 59 1.40 -12.57 -15.56
N VAL A 60 0.52 -13.18 -14.76
CA VAL A 60 0.81 -13.54 -13.36
C VAL A 60 1.94 -14.58 -13.28
N LEU A 61 1.87 -15.61 -14.11
CA LEU A 61 2.90 -16.66 -14.16
C LEU A 61 4.24 -16.11 -14.64
N LEU A 62 4.26 -15.19 -15.62
CA LEU A 62 5.49 -14.57 -16.11
C LEU A 62 6.13 -13.70 -15.03
N ARG A 63 5.34 -12.88 -14.32
CA ARG A 63 5.85 -12.12 -13.16
C ARG A 63 6.44 -13.04 -12.12
N ARG A 64 5.73 -14.10 -11.73
CA ARG A 64 6.19 -15.08 -10.73
C ARG A 64 7.50 -15.74 -11.15
N LEU A 65 7.62 -16.13 -12.42
CA LEU A 65 8.83 -16.74 -12.96
C LEU A 65 10.04 -15.80 -12.87
N LEU A 66 9.84 -14.51 -13.18
CA LEU A 66 10.88 -13.48 -13.05
C LEU A 66 11.18 -13.13 -11.58
N SER A 67 10.26 -13.32 -10.65
CA SER A 67 10.55 -13.13 -9.22
C SER A 67 11.30 -14.31 -8.59
N SER A 68 10.93 -15.55 -8.92
CA SER A 68 11.43 -16.74 -8.22
C SER A 68 12.65 -17.39 -8.87
N SER A 69 12.83 -17.22 -10.18
CA SER A 69 13.76 -18.04 -10.97
C SER A 69 14.54 -17.21 -12.00
N PHE A 70 14.69 -15.90 -11.75
CA PHE A 70 15.42 -15.00 -12.65
C PHE A 70 16.85 -15.46 -12.90
N GLU A 71 17.64 -15.65 -11.85
CA GLU A 71 19.07 -16.02 -11.91
C GLU A 71 19.33 -17.34 -12.64
N GLU A 72 18.39 -18.28 -12.56
CA GLU A 72 18.50 -19.58 -13.23
C GLU A 72 18.20 -19.48 -14.73
N ILE A 73 17.25 -18.62 -15.12
CA ILE A 73 16.67 -18.63 -16.45
C ILE A 73 17.22 -17.50 -17.32
N TYR A 74 17.11 -16.25 -16.86
CA TYR A 74 17.32 -15.08 -17.68
C TYR A 74 18.79 -14.90 -18.13
N PRO A 75 19.81 -15.10 -17.26
CA PRO A 75 21.21 -15.06 -17.68
C PRO A 75 21.58 -16.13 -18.71
N GLY A 76 20.88 -17.27 -18.72
CA GLY A 76 21.09 -18.34 -19.69
C GLY A 76 20.50 -18.09 -21.09
N LEU A 77 19.71 -17.02 -21.25
CA LEU A 77 19.15 -16.61 -22.54
C LEU A 77 20.20 -15.95 -23.43
N THR A 78 20.02 -16.04 -24.74
CA THR A 78 20.86 -15.27 -25.67
C THR A 78 20.58 -13.77 -25.52
N LEU A 79 21.57 -12.93 -25.81
CA LEU A 79 21.41 -11.47 -25.77
C LEU A 79 20.29 -10.97 -26.69
N GLU A 80 20.08 -11.65 -27.83
CA GLU A 80 18.98 -11.39 -28.75
C GLU A 80 17.63 -11.65 -28.10
N MET A 81 17.46 -12.79 -27.41
CA MET A 81 16.22 -13.11 -26.68
C MET A 81 15.97 -12.13 -25.54
N GLN A 82 16.99 -11.79 -24.76
CA GLN A 82 16.87 -10.78 -23.69
C GLN A 82 16.42 -9.43 -24.26
N THR A 83 17.00 -9.00 -25.38
CA THR A 83 16.62 -7.75 -26.06
C THR A 83 15.20 -7.81 -26.61
N ALA A 84 14.80 -8.94 -27.19
CA ALA A 84 13.44 -9.17 -27.67
C ALA A 84 12.42 -9.08 -26.52
N ILE A 85 12.65 -9.75 -25.39
CA ILE A 85 11.77 -9.71 -24.22
C ILE A 85 11.57 -8.26 -23.74
N LYS A 86 12.66 -7.52 -23.56
CA LYS A 86 12.63 -6.10 -23.16
C LYS A 86 11.78 -5.27 -24.13
N THR A 87 12.04 -5.41 -25.43
CA THR A 87 11.33 -4.64 -26.48
C THR A 87 9.84 -4.99 -26.53
N GLU A 88 9.52 -6.29 -26.46
CA GLU A 88 8.16 -6.79 -26.53
C GLU A 88 7.31 -6.40 -25.31
N LEU A 89 7.90 -6.36 -24.12
CA LEU A 89 7.20 -5.88 -22.92
C LEU A 89 6.78 -4.41 -23.07
N LEU A 90 7.71 -3.53 -23.46
CA LEU A 90 7.38 -2.10 -23.63
C LEU A 90 6.38 -1.89 -24.75
N SER A 91 6.54 -2.59 -25.88
CA SER A 91 5.59 -2.54 -27.00
C SER A 91 4.22 -3.07 -26.59
N GLY A 92 4.16 -4.11 -25.75
CA GLY A 92 2.92 -4.66 -25.20
C GLY A 92 2.16 -3.65 -24.36
N ILE A 93 2.86 -2.90 -23.49
CA ILE A 93 2.24 -1.83 -22.68
C ILE A 93 1.66 -0.72 -23.58
N GLN A 94 2.35 -0.39 -24.67
CA GLN A 94 1.92 0.66 -25.60
C GLN A 94 0.66 0.28 -26.40
N GLN A 95 0.56 -0.98 -26.78
CA GLN A 95 -0.51 -1.48 -27.65
C GLN A 95 -1.72 -2.01 -26.88
N GLU A 96 -1.55 -2.37 -25.61
CA GLU A 96 -2.62 -2.99 -24.81
C GLU A 96 -3.78 -2.01 -24.58
N THR A 97 -5.00 -2.48 -24.76
CA THR A 97 -6.23 -1.69 -24.62
C THR A 97 -6.92 -1.94 -23.28
N SER A 98 -6.82 -3.14 -22.71
CA SER A 98 -7.37 -3.46 -21.39
C SER A 98 -6.50 -2.85 -20.28
N PRO A 99 -7.04 -1.94 -19.43
CA PRO A 99 -6.29 -1.39 -18.29
C PRO A 99 -5.83 -2.49 -17.32
N THR A 100 -6.62 -3.55 -17.16
CA THR A 100 -6.31 -4.68 -16.28
C THR A 100 -5.08 -5.45 -16.77
N ILE A 101 -5.04 -5.79 -18.06
CA ILE A 101 -3.87 -6.46 -18.65
C ILE A 101 -2.67 -5.53 -18.66
N ARG A 102 -2.86 -4.26 -19.04
CA ARG A 102 -1.77 -3.27 -19.06
C ARG A 102 -1.07 -3.16 -17.70
N LYS A 103 -1.83 -3.09 -16.61
CA LYS A 103 -1.28 -3.11 -15.23
C LYS A 103 -0.45 -4.35 -14.95
N LYS A 104 -0.92 -5.54 -15.34
CA LYS A 104 -0.16 -6.79 -15.18
C LYS A 104 1.12 -6.80 -16.02
N ILE A 105 1.12 -6.26 -17.24
CA ILE A 105 2.34 -6.12 -18.05
C ILE A 105 3.32 -5.13 -17.38
N CYS A 106 2.81 -4.04 -16.82
CA CYS A 106 3.61 -3.09 -16.05
C CYS A 106 4.25 -3.74 -14.82
N ASP A 107 3.54 -4.63 -14.12
CA ASP A 107 4.10 -5.40 -13.01
C ASP A 107 5.27 -6.28 -13.47
N ILE A 108 5.14 -6.95 -14.62
CA ILE A 108 6.23 -7.76 -15.22
C ILE A 108 7.42 -6.88 -15.59
N ALA A 109 7.18 -5.71 -16.19
CA ALA A 109 8.23 -4.77 -16.55
C ALA A 109 8.96 -4.21 -15.32
N ALA A 110 8.25 -3.91 -14.23
CA ALA A 110 8.84 -3.49 -12.97
C ALA A 110 9.69 -4.62 -12.35
N GLU A 111 9.18 -5.86 -12.37
CA GLU A 111 9.89 -7.03 -11.87
C GLU A 111 11.17 -7.32 -12.66
N LEU A 112 11.10 -7.26 -13.99
CA LEU A 112 12.27 -7.41 -14.84
C LEU A 112 13.28 -6.29 -14.58
N SER A 113 12.82 -5.05 -14.45
CA SER A 113 13.69 -3.91 -14.16
C SER A 113 14.43 -4.05 -12.83
N ARG A 114 13.77 -4.60 -11.80
CA ARG A 114 14.37 -4.85 -10.49
C ARG A 114 15.55 -5.82 -10.58
N ASN A 115 15.38 -6.90 -11.33
CA ASN A 115 16.42 -7.90 -11.54
C ASN A 115 17.52 -7.46 -12.53
N LEU A 116 17.30 -6.39 -13.29
CA LEU A 116 18.28 -5.82 -14.23
C LEU A 116 19.08 -4.66 -13.63
N ILE A 117 19.11 -4.53 -12.31
CA ILE A 117 20.09 -3.71 -11.60
C ILE A 117 21.27 -4.63 -11.22
N ASP A 118 22.48 -4.30 -11.70
CA ASP A 118 23.67 -5.08 -11.35
C ASP A 118 24.18 -4.81 -9.93
N ASP A 119 25.19 -5.57 -9.49
CA ASP A 119 25.80 -5.46 -8.16
C ASP A 119 26.37 -4.06 -7.88
N ASP A 120 26.80 -3.35 -8.93
CA ASP A 120 27.30 -1.99 -8.82
C ASP A 120 26.17 -0.96 -8.72
N GLY A 121 24.91 -1.34 -8.98
CA GLY A 121 23.73 -0.47 -8.97
C GLY A 121 23.42 0.17 -10.32
N ASN A 122 23.97 -0.33 -11.43
CA ASN A 122 23.68 0.17 -12.77
C ASN A 122 22.48 -0.55 -13.38
N ASN A 123 21.61 0.23 -14.02
CA ASN A 123 20.47 -0.29 -14.76
C ASN A 123 20.90 -0.81 -16.14
N GLN A 124 20.70 -2.11 -16.39
CA GLN A 124 21.02 -2.83 -17.63
C GLN A 124 19.92 -2.75 -18.70
N TRP A 125 18.87 -1.96 -18.45
CA TRP A 125 17.72 -1.70 -19.31
C TRP A 125 17.43 -0.20 -19.46
N PRO A 126 18.33 0.61 -20.05
CA PRO A 126 18.12 2.05 -20.20
C PRO A 126 16.85 2.43 -21.00
N GLU A 127 16.37 1.54 -21.87
CA GLU A 127 15.15 1.75 -22.64
C GLU A 127 13.90 1.86 -21.76
N VAL A 128 13.87 1.23 -20.58
CA VAL A 128 12.74 1.37 -19.64
C VAL A 128 12.66 2.78 -19.08
N LEU A 129 13.81 3.43 -18.82
CA LEU A 129 13.85 4.79 -18.32
C LEU A 129 13.34 5.76 -19.40
N LYS A 130 13.76 5.56 -20.65
CA LYS A 130 13.22 6.30 -21.79
C LYS A 130 11.70 6.11 -21.90
N PHE A 131 11.22 4.87 -21.82
CA PHE A 131 9.79 4.57 -21.84
C PHE A 131 9.02 5.29 -20.74
N LEU A 132 9.54 5.30 -19.50
CA LEU A 132 8.92 6.01 -18.38
C LEU A 132 8.76 7.51 -18.68
N PHE A 133 9.85 8.18 -19.07
CA PHE A 133 9.83 9.61 -19.33
C PHE A 133 8.95 10.00 -20.52
N ASP A 134 9.00 9.22 -21.61
CA ASP A 134 8.16 9.46 -22.79
C ASP A 134 6.67 9.24 -22.45
N SER A 135 6.36 8.19 -21.68
CA SER A 135 4.98 7.80 -21.35
C SER A 135 4.30 8.74 -20.35
N VAL A 136 5.04 9.31 -19.39
CA VAL A 136 4.53 10.33 -18.44
C VAL A 136 4.10 11.61 -19.17
N ASN A 137 4.78 11.95 -20.27
CA ASN A 137 4.49 13.14 -21.06
C ASN A 137 3.52 12.86 -22.23
N ALA A 138 3.04 11.63 -22.37
CA ALA A 138 2.13 11.26 -23.45
C ALA A 138 0.71 11.81 -23.20
N GLU A 139 0.01 12.17 -24.27
CA GLU A 139 -1.41 12.56 -24.19
C GLU A 139 -2.31 11.38 -23.74
N ASN A 140 -1.88 10.14 -24.04
CA ASN A 140 -2.58 8.93 -23.64
C ASN A 140 -2.53 8.73 -22.12
N VAL A 141 -3.67 8.92 -21.46
CA VAL A 141 -3.84 8.75 -19.99
C VAL A 141 -3.30 7.41 -19.52
N GLY A 142 -3.61 6.33 -20.22
CA GLY A 142 -3.21 5.02 -19.74
C GLY A 142 -1.71 4.72 -19.96
N LEU A 143 -0.98 5.48 -20.79
CA LEU A 143 0.49 5.42 -20.81
C LEU A 143 1.08 6.15 -19.61
N ARG A 144 0.48 7.29 -19.24
CA ARG A 144 0.84 8.00 -18.02
C ARG A 144 0.60 7.14 -16.78
N GLU A 145 -0.54 6.43 -16.73
CA GLU A 145 -0.81 5.44 -15.68
C GLU A 145 0.22 4.31 -15.68
N ALA A 146 0.53 3.73 -16.85
CA ALA A 146 1.52 2.65 -16.95
C ALA A 146 2.89 3.06 -16.40
N ALA A 147 3.36 4.26 -16.75
CA ALA A 147 4.65 4.75 -16.27
C ALA A 147 4.66 4.98 -14.75
N LEU A 148 3.61 5.59 -14.21
CA LEU A 148 3.49 5.78 -12.76
C LEU A 148 3.35 4.43 -12.03
N HIS A 149 2.69 3.43 -12.64
CA HIS A 149 2.52 2.09 -12.07
C HIS A 149 3.83 1.31 -11.99
N ILE A 150 4.66 1.38 -13.03
CA ILE A 150 6.02 0.82 -13.03
C ILE A 150 6.86 1.50 -11.96
N PHE A 151 6.86 2.83 -11.92
CA PHE A 151 7.64 3.59 -10.95
C PHE A 151 7.17 3.36 -9.51
N TRP A 152 5.86 3.25 -9.28
CA TRP A 152 5.30 2.88 -7.97
C TRP A 152 5.76 1.49 -7.50
N ASN A 153 5.74 0.49 -8.38
CA ASN A 153 6.19 -0.87 -8.05
C ASN A 153 7.71 -0.98 -7.82
N PHE A 154 8.51 -0.20 -8.56
CA PHE A 154 9.96 -0.20 -8.42
C PHE A 154 10.54 1.23 -8.52
N PRO A 155 10.53 1.99 -7.41
CA PRO A 155 11.05 3.36 -7.41
C PRO A 155 12.57 3.42 -7.59
N GLY A 156 13.29 2.34 -7.26
CA GLY A 156 14.74 2.18 -7.43
C GLY A 156 15.20 1.98 -8.87
N ILE A 157 14.31 2.11 -9.87
CA ILE A 157 14.61 1.85 -11.29
C ILE A 157 15.79 2.64 -11.85
N PHE A 158 16.13 3.78 -11.24
CA PHE A 158 17.25 4.62 -11.69
C PHE A 158 18.62 4.12 -11.22
N GLY A 159 18.68 3.20 -10.25
CA GLY A 159 19.93 2.73 -9.64
C GLY A 159 20.84 3.89 -9.23
N ASN A 160 22.12 3.81 -9.59
CA ASN A 160 23.12 4.86 -9.33
C ASN A 160 22.84 6.21 -10.02
N GLN A 161 21.94 6.24 -11.01
CA GLN A 161 21.59 7.48 -11.71
C GLN A 161 20.48 8.26 -11.00
N GLN A 162 19.93 7.76 -9.89
CA GLN A 162 18.84 8.43 -9.16
C GLN A 162 19.16 9.89 -8.84
N GLN A 163 20.39 10.19 -8.40
CA GLN A 163 20.80 11.56 -8.06
C GLN A 163 20.76 12.50 -9.28
N HIS A 164 21.05 11.98 -10.48
CA HIS A 164 21.02 12.75 -11.71
C HIS A 164 19.57 13.10 -12.12
N TYR A 165 18.64 12.17 -11.93
CA TYR A 165 17.23 12.35 -12.31
C TYR A 165 16.35 12.95 -11.22
N MET A 166 16.90 13.29 -10.05
CA MET A 166 16.14 13.71 -8.87
C MET A 166 15.11 14.81 -9.15
N GLU A 167 15.53 15.89 -9.82
CA GLU A 167 14.67 17.03 -10.17
C GLU A 167 13.59 16.64 -11.19
N VAL A 168 13.90 15.72 -12.10
CA VAL A 168 12.97 15.24 -13.13
C VAL A 168 11.89 14.38 -12.49
N ILE A 169 12.28 13.46 -11.59
CA ILE A 169 11.35 12.61 -10.82
C ILE A 169 10.39 13.49 -10.02
N LYS A 170 10.94 14.47 -9.30
CA LYS A 170 10.15 15.40 -8.51
C LYS A 170 9.15 16.19 -9.37
N ARG A 171 9.61 16.79 -10.48
CA ARG A 171 8.75 17.54 -11.39
C ARG A 171 7.62 16.68 -11.97
N MET A 172 7.95 15.45 -12.37
CA MET A 172 6.97 14.47 -12.85
C MET A 172 5.88 14.23 -11.81
N LEU A 173 6.25 13.91 -10.57
CA LEU A 173 5.28 13.61 -9.51
C LEU A 173 4.40 14.82 -9.19
N VAL A 174 4.97 16.02 -9.11
CA VAL A 174 4.20 17.27 -8.93
C VAL A 174 3.18 17.45 -10.05
N GLN A 175 3.62 17.35 -11.31
CA GLN A 175 2.76 17.55 -12.47
C GLN A 175 1.60 16.53 -12.49
N CYS A 176 1.89 15.25 -12.24
CA CYS A 176 0.86 14.21 -12.23
C CYS A 176 -0.12 14.38 -11.05
N MET A 177 0.34 14.78 -9.86
CA MET A 177 -0.56 15.09 -8.73
C MET A 177 -1.41 16.34 -8.98
N GLN A 178 -1.00 17.24 -9.87
CA GLN A 178 -1.78 18.43 -10.25
C GLN A 178 -2.76 18.18 -11.41
N ASP A 179 -2.81 16.97 -11.98
CA ASP A 179 -3.71 16.63 -13.09
C ASP A 179 -5.18 16.61 -12.62
N GLN A 180 -5.86 17.74 -12.78
CA GLN A 180 -7.27 17.90 -12.40
C GLN A 180 -8.20 17.07 -13.29
N ALA A 181 -7.82 16.78 -14.53
CA ALA A 181 -8.66 16.05 -15.48
C ALA A 181 -8.70 14.54 -15.17
N ASN A 182 -7.67 13.99 -14.52
CA ASN A 182 -7.52 12.55 -14.32
C ASN A 182 -7.27 12.21 -12.84
N PRO A 183 -8.32 11.95 -12.03
CA PRO A 183 -8.18 11.58 -10.62
C PRO A 183 -7.27 10.36 -10.39
N GLN A 184 -7.36 9.36 -11.27
CA GLN A 184 -6.59 8.12 -11.17
C GLN A 184 -5.08 8.36 -11.34
N ILE A 185 -4.68 9.34 -12.15
CA ILE A 185 -3.28 9.79 -12.28
C ILE A 185 -2.81 10.43 -10.98
N ARG A 186 -3.63 11.27 -10.34
CA ARG A 186 -3.26 11.89 -9.05
C ARG A 186 -3.06 10.83 -7.97
N THR A 187 -4.00 9.90 -7.83
CA THR A 187 -3.93 8.79 -6.87
C THR A 187 -2.66 7.96 -7.09
N LEU A 188 -2.39 7.57 -8.34
CA LEU A 188 -1.21 6.75 -8.64
C LEU A 188 0.10 7.52 -8.46
N ALA A 189 0.13 8.81 -8.78
CA ALA A 189 1.29 9.67 -8.53
C ALA A 189 1.57 9.85 -7.04
N ALA A 190 0.53 10.01 -6.21
CA ALA A 190 0.68 10.08 -4.76
C ALA A 190 1.22 8.77 -4.18
N ARG A 191 0.71 7.62 -4.63
CA ARG A 191 1.24 6.29 -4.24
C ARG A 191 2.69 6.10 -4.71
N ALA A 192 3.02 6.52 -5.92
CA ALA A 192 4.38 6.45 -6.43
C ALA A 192 5.33 7.36 -5.63
N ALA A 193 4.90 8.57 -5.25
CA ALA A 193 5.65 9.47 -4.39
C ALA A 193 5.89 8.86 -3.00
N ALA A 194 4.87 8.25 -2.40
CA ALA A 194 4.99 7.55 -1.14
C ALA A 194 5.97 6.37 -1.22
N SER A 195 5.82 5.51 -2.23
CA SER A 195 6.73 4.39 -2.50
C SER A 195 8.18 4.84 -2.68
N PHE A 196 8.41 5.96 -3.38
CA PHE A 196 9.74 6.54 -3.56
C PHE A 196 10.34 7.08 -2.26
N VAL A 197 9.52 7.73 -1.41
CA VAL A 197 9.91 8.19 -0.07
C VAL A 197 10.30 7.01 0.81
N LEU A 198 9.50 5.94 0.83
CA LEU A 198 9.75 4.72 1.59
C LEU A 198 11.04 4.03 1.16
N SER A 199 11.26 3.91 -0.16
CA SER A 199 12.51 3.33 -0.72
C SER A 199 13.76 4.14 -0.36
N ASN A 200 13.60 5.38 0.14
CA ASN A 200 14.68 6.29 0.50
C ASN A 200 14.60 6.75 1.96
N GLU A 201 13.97 5.97 2.85
CA GLU A 201 13.70 6.31 4.25
C GLU A 201 14.94 6.80 5.04
N SER A 202 16.11 6.25 4.74
CA SER A 202 17.38 6.57 5.41
C SER A 202 18.02 7.87 4.89
N ASN A 203 17.63 8.34 3.70
CA ASN A 203 18.20 9.52 3.05
C ASN A 203 17.48 10.80 3.47
N THR A 204 17.86 11.34 4.64
CA THR A 204 17.25 12.55 5.20
C THR A 204 17.33 13.78 4.27
N ALA A 205 18.37 13.90 3.44
CA ALA A 205 18.49 15.02 2.51
C ALA A 205 17.44 14.93 1.39
N LEU A 206 17.22 13.73 0.86
CA LEU A 206 16.16 13.45 -0.11
C LEU A 206 14.79 13.68 0.49
N LEU A 207 14.51 13.17 1.70
CA LEU A 207 13.23 13.39 2.38
C LEU A 207 12.89 14.88 2.51
N LYS A 208 13.87 15.72 2.86
CA LYS A 208 13.70 17.18 2.90
C LYS A 208 13.44 17.77 1.52
N HIS A 209 14.15 17.27 0.50
CA HIS A 209 14.01 17.77 -0.86
C HIS A 209 12.63 17.43 -1.46
N PHE A 210 12.02 16.31 -1.07
CA PHE A 210 10.69 15.87 -1.53
C PHE A 210 9.54 16.28 -0.60
N ALA A 211 9.81 17.06 0.46
CA ALA A 211 8.80 17.44 1.45
C ALA A 211 7.63 18.27 0.85
N ASP A 212 7.87 18.98 -0.25
CA ASP A 212 6.85 19.75 -0.96
C ASP A 212 5.87 18.89 -1.77
N LEU A 213 6.12 17.58 -1.91
CA LEU A 213 5.13 16.64 -2.43
C LEU A 213 4.05 16.29 -1.39
N LEU A 214 4.37 16.42 -0.09
CA LEU A 214 3.50 15.96 1.00
C LEU A 214 2.10 16.60 0.95
N PRO A 215 1.91 17.92 0.72
CA PRO A 215 0.58 18.49 0.55
C PRO A 215 -0.24 17.84 -0.57
N GLY A 216 0.41 17.48 -1.69
CA GLY A 216 -0.24 16.78 -2.80
C GLY A 216 -0.64 15.35 -2.44
N ILE A 217 0.20 14.64 -1.68
CA ILE A 217 -0.13 13.31 -1.13
C ILE A 217 -1.34 13.42 -0.19
N LEU A 218 -1.35 14.37 0.75
CA LEU A 218 -2.46 14.58 1.67
C LEU A 218 -3.76 14.93 0.95
N GLN A 219 -3.69 15.74 -0.11
CA GLN A 219 -4.85 16.02 -0.96
C GLN A 219 -5.35 14.74 -1.67
N ALA A 220 -4.46 13.93 -2.21
CA ALA A 220 -4.82 12.68 -2.86
C ALA A 220 -5.45 11.66 -1.88
N VAL A 221 -4.93 11.56 -0.65
CA VAL A 221 -5.54 10.77 0.44
C VAL A 221 -6.98 11.22 0.69
N ASN A 222 -7.19 12.53 0.83
CA ASN A 222 -8.52 13.07 1.04
C ASN A 222 -9.48 12.70 -0.11
N GLU A 223 -9.08 13.00 -1.34
CA GLU A 223 -9.92 12.77 -2.52
C GLU A 223 -10.21 11.29 -2.76
N SER A 224 -9.22 10.41 -2.59
CA SER A 224 -9.37 8.97 -2.83
C SER A 224 -10.28 8.32 -1.80
N CYS A 225 -10.19 8.72 -0.52
CA CYS A 225 -11.07 8.20 0.52
C CYS A 225 -12.55 8.45 0.21
N TYR A 226 -12.92 9.67 -0.21
CA TYR A 226 -14.30 9.98 -0.61
C TYR A 226 -14.75 9.33 -1.92
N GLN A 227 -13.83 8.68 -2.65
CA GLN A 227 -14.13 7.85 -3.83
C GLN A 227 -14.17 6.36 -3.49
N GLY A 228 -14.02 5.99 -2.21
CA GLY A 228 -13.98 4.59 -1.77
C GLY A 228 -12.62 3.91 -1.99
N ASP A 229 -11.55 4.67 -2.24
CA ASP A 229 -10.19 4.15 -2.45
C ASP A 229 -9.27 4.51 -1.27
N ASP A 230 -8.93 3.50 -0.48
CA ASP A 230 -8.06 3.61 0.71
C ASP A 230 -6.56 3.44 0.37
N SER A 231 -6.19 3.28 -0.90
CA SER A 231 -4.83 2.88 -1.29
C SER A 231 -3.77 3.95 -0.99
N VAL A 232 -4.10 5.23 -1.13
CA VAL A 232 -3.19 6.33 -0.76
C VAL A 232 -3.10 6.46 0.77
N LEU A 233 -4.21 6.22 1.48
CA LEU A 233 -4.24 6.25 2.95
C LEU A 233 -3.37 5.14 3.53
N LYS A 234 -3.40 3.93 2.95
CA LYS A 234 -2.46 2.83 3.28
C LYS A 234 -1.00 3.27 3.09
N SER A 235 -0.69 3.92 1.98
CA SER A 235 0.66 4.48 1.77
C SER A 235 1.03 5.56 2.81
N LEU A 236 0.07 6.33 3.33
CA LEU A 236 0.31 7.29 4.41
C LEU A 236 0.61 6.59 5.75
N VAL A 237 -0.07 5.48 6.05
CA VAL A 237 0.24 4.63 7.20
C VAL A 237 1.65 4.08 7.09
N GLU A 238 2.05 3.54 5.93
CA GLU A 238 3.41 3.06 5.68
C GLU A 238 4.46 4.16 5.88
N ILE A 239 4.20 5.40 5.42
CA ILE A 239 5.09 6.54 5.67
C ILE A 239 5.20 6.83 7.17
N ALA A 240 4.09 6.80 7.91
CA ALA A 240 4.09 7.04 9.35
C ALA A 240 4.87 5.95 10.12
N ASP A 241 4.87 4.72 9.62
CA ASP A 241 5.61 3.61 10.22
C ASP A 241 7.12 3.70 9.92
N THR A 242 7.45 3.71 8.63
CA THR A 242 8.82 3.52 8.14
C THR A 242 9.59 4.86 8.06
N ALA A 243 8.96 5.93 7.58
CA ALA A 243 9.60 7.22 7.32
C ALA A 243 8.95 8.44 8.01
N PRO A 244 8.59 8.40 9.32
CA PRO A 244 7.75 9.41 9.97
C PRO A 244 8.36 10.82 9.97
N LYS A 245 9.69 10.93 9.87
CA LYS A 245 10.39 12.23 9.79
C LYS A 245 10.03 13.02 8.52
N TYR A 246 9.61 12.33 7.45
CA TYR A 246 9.13 12.97 6.22
C TYR A 246 7.87 13.81 6.46
N LEU A 247 7.00 13.40 7.39
CA LEU A 247 5.76 14.09 7.72
C LEU A 247 5.97 15.38 8.53
N ARG A 248 7.17 15.59 9.09
CA ARG A 248 7.46 16.71 10.01
C ARG A 248 7.06 18.10 9.48
N PRO A 249 7.30 18.47 8.21
CA PRO A 249 6.99 19.80 7.70
C PRO A 249 5.49 20.13 7.68
N ASN A 250 4.63 19.13 7.55
CA ASN A 250 3.16 19.28 7.50
C ASN A 250 2.46 18.32 8.48
N LEU A 251 3.07 18.12 9.66
CA LEU A 251 2.58 17.14 10.62
C LEU A 251 1.21 17.54 11.16
N GLU A 252 1.00 18.82 11.44
CA GLU A 252 -0.29 19.34 11.91
C GLU A 252 -1.39 19.06 10.87
N GLU A 253 -1.16 19.38 9.60
CA GLU A 253 -2.10 19.14 8.50
C GLU A 253 -2.36 17.65 8.27
N THR A 254 -1.31 16.81 8.40
CA THR A 254 -1.44 15.35 8.32
C THR A 254 -2.37 14.83 9.42
N LEU A 255 -2.12 15.24 10.67
CA LEU A 255 -2.92 14.81 11.82
C LEU A 255 -4.36 15.32 11.74
N GLN A 256 -4.57 16.57 11.30
CA GLN A 256 -5.91 17.12 11.11
C GLN A 256 -6.70 16.40 10.01
N LEU A 257 -6.04 16.04 8.91
CA LEU A 257 -6.65 15.21 7.86
C LEU A 257 -7.09 13.85 8.42
N CYS A 258 -6.18 13.13 9.08
CA CYS A 258 -6.45 11.82 9.66
C CYS A 258 -7.60 11.87 10.68
N LEU A 259 -7.60 12.88 11.56
CA LEU A 259 -8.67 13.06 12.53
C LEU A 259 -10.03 13.32 11.85
N ARG A 260 -10.05 14.15 10.80
CA ARG A 260 -11.28 14.43 10.05
C ARG A 260 -11.81 13.20 9.33
N LEU A 261 -10.94 12.42 8.68
CA LEU A 261 -11.35 11.17 8.01
C LEU A 261 -11.85 10.13 9.02
N CYS A 262 -11.18 9.98 10.17
CA CYS A 262 -11.61 9.09 11.24
C CYS A 262 -13.01 9.45 11.79
N ALA A 263 -13.29 10.74 11.94
CA ALA A 263 -14.55 11.25 12.46
C ALA A 263 -15.72 11.27 11.44
N ASP A 264 -15.44 11.05 10.15
CA ASP A 264 -16.46 11.14 9.11
C ASP A 264 -17.23 9.83 8.97
N THR A 265 -18.45 9.80 9.48
CA THR A 265 -19.34 8.62 9.44
C THR A 265 -19.85 8.29 8.04
N ASN A 266 -19.53 9.08 7.01
CA ASN A 266 -19.83 8.73 5.61
C ASN A 266 -18.76 7.83 4.98
N LEU A 267 -17.60 7.66 5.63
CA LEU A 267 -16.54 6.76 5.19
C LEU A 267 -16.72 5.37 5.79
N THR A 268 -16.12 4.36 5.15
CA THR A 268 -16.20 2.98 5.65
C THR A 268 -15.40 2.80 6.95
N ASN A 269 -15.74 1.77 7.73
CA ASN A 269 -14.99 1.42 8.95
C ASN A 269 -13.49 1.27 8.67
N MET A 270 -13.12 0.51 7.64
CA MET A 270 -11.73 0.36 7.20
C MET A 270 -11.03 1.70 6.94
N GLN A 271 -11.68 2.66 6.26
CA GLN A 271 -11.09 3.97 5.99
C GLN A 271 -10.91 4.80 7.27
N ARG A 272 -11.91 4.77 8.17
CA ARG A 272 -11.86 5.48 9.46
C ARG A 272 -10.80 4.89 10.38
N GLN A 273 -10.69 3.57 10.42
CA GLN A 273 -9.69 2.82 11.17
C GLN A 273 -8.27 3.10 10.64
N LEU A 274 -8.05 3.05 9.32
CA LEU A 274 -6.76 3.40 8.71
C LEU A 274 -6.36 4.86 8.99
N ALA A 275 -7.32 5.79 9.01
CA ALA A 275 -7.05 7.18 9.33
C ALA A 275 -6.61 7.34 10.80
N LEU A 276 -7.25 6.61 11.72
CA LEU A 276 -6.83 6.53 13.11
C LEU A 276 -5.44 5.87 13.24
N GLU A 277 -5.18 4.82 12.48
CA GLU A 277 -3.93 4.06 12.51
C GLU A 277 -2.73 4.98 12.25
N VAL A 278 -2.81 5.94 11.31
CA VAL A 278 -1.73 6.93 11.11
C VAL A 278 -1.33 7.65 12.41
N ILE A 279 -2.30 8.05 13.23
CA ILE A 279 -2.05 8.75 14.51
C ILE A 279 -1.45 7.78 15.53
N VAL A 280 -1.97 6.56 15.59
CA VAL A 280 -1.49 5.49 16.48
C VAL A 280 -0.05 5.12 16.15
N THR A 281 0.25 4.83 14.89
CA THR A 281 1.60 4.52 14.40
C THR A 281 2.58 5.63 14.74
N LEU A 282 2.23 6.91 14.53
CA LEU A 282 3.07 8.05 14.90
C LEU A 282 3.34 8.14 16.41
N SER A 283 2.43 7.63 17.24
CA SER A 283 2.62 7.55 18.69
C SER A 283 3.71 6.56 19.09
N GLU A 284 3.96 5.55 18.26
CA GLU A 284 4.95 4.48 18.47
C GLU A 284 6.29 4.83 17.80
N THR A 285 6.26 5.23 16.53
CA THR A 285 7.46 5.44 15.70
C THR A 285 8.06 6.84 15.86
N ALA A 286 7.23 7.84 16.20
CA ALA A 286 7.63 9.24 16.29
C ALA A 286 7.00 9.99 17.47
N ALA A 287 6.84 9.32 18.62
CA ALA A 287 6.21 9.86 19.83
C ALA A 287 6.70 11.28 20.19
N ALA A 288 8.00 11.56 20.07
CA ALA A 288 8.57 12.88 20.38
C ALA A 288 8.08 14.01 19.46
N MET A 289 7.74 13.70 18.20
CA MET A 289 7.08 14.64 17.29
C MET A 289 5.62 14.83 17.70
N LEU A 290 4.90 13.73 17.92
CA LEU A 290 3.47 13.76 18.25
C LEU A 290 3.19 14.46 19.59
N ARG A 291 4.07 14.35 20.59
CA ARG A 291 3.99 15.08 21.88
C ARG A 291 3.98 16.61 21.74
N LYS A 292 4.36 17.16 20.59
CA LYS A 292 4.26 18.61 20.32
C LYS A 292 2.87 19.05 19.84
N HIS A 293 2.03 18.09 19.48
CA HIS A 293 0.69 18.28 18.92
C HIS A 293 -0.39 17.66 19.82
N THR A 294 -0.22 17.77 21.15
CA THR A 294 -1.13 17.17 22.15
C THR A 294 -2.57 17.65 22.02
N ALA A 295 -2.81 18.83 21.45
CA ALA A 295 -4.16 19.34 21.18
C ALA A 295 -4.91 18.50 20.14
N ILE A 296 -4.24 17.97 19.11
CA ILE A 296 -4.86 17.05 18.14
C ILE A 296 -5.03 15.67 18.76
N VAL A 297 -4.00 15.17 19.47
CA VAL A 297 -4.09 13.88 20.19
C VAL A 297 -5.27 13.87 21.16
N ALA A 298 -5.54 14.97 21.85
CA ALA A 298 -6.70 15.08 22.73
C ALA A 298 -8.04 14.97 21.98
N GLN A 299 -8.09 15.36 20.70
CA GLN A 299 -9.29 15.25 19.86
C GLN A 299 -9.47 13.84 19.27
N SER A 300 -8.41 13.04 19.14
CA SER A 300 -8.55 11.63 18.71
C SER A 300 -9.12 10.74 19.81
N VAL A 301 -8.94 11.09 21.10
CA VAL A 301 -9.50 10.35 22.25
C VAL A 301 -11.00 10.12 22.14
N PRO A 302 -11.85 11.15 21.93
CA PRO A 302 -13.28 10.91 21.75
C PRO A 302 -13.61 10.11 20.48
N GLN A 303 -12.77 10.12 19.44
CA GLN A 303 -12.99 9.27 18.26
C GLN A 303 -12.76 7.79 18.59
N MET A 304 -11.67 7.47 19.31
CA MET A 304 -11.41 6.12 19.81
C MET A 304 -12.54 5.63 20.71
N LEU A 305 -12.99 6.47 21.66
CA LEU A 305 -14.09 6.14 22.56
C LEU A 305 -15.42 5.97 21.81
N ALA A 306 -15.68 6.77 20.76
CA ALA A 306 -16.86 6.62 19.93
C ALA A 306 -16.84 5.31 19.14
N MET A 307 -15.67 4.91 18.62
CA MET A 307 -15.49 3.62 17.95
C MET A 307 -15.68 2.45 18.92
N MET A 308 -15.22 2.56 20.18
CA MET A 308 -15.42 1.56 21.25
C MET A 308 -16.89 1.31 21.63
N VAL A 309 -17.78 2.26 21.37
CA VAL A 309 -19.22 2.13 21.67
C VAL A 309 -20.06 1.92 20.40
N ASP A 310 -19.42 1.78 19.24
CA ASP A 310 -20.04 1.42 17.97
C ASP A 310 -20.25 -0.09 17.94
N LEU A 311 -21.21 -0.54 18.74
CA LEU A 311 -21.58 -1.94 18.93
C LEU A 311 -22.90 -2.19 18.21
N GLU A 312 -22.96 -3.28 17.45
CA GLU A 312 -24.20 -3.73 16.82
C GLU A 312 -25.10 -4.38 17.88
N ASP A 313 -26.38 -4.01 17.91
CA ASP A 313 -27.38 -4.71 18.73
C ASP A 313 -27.68 -6.07 18.07
N ASP A 314 -26.93 -7.09 18.47
CA ASP A 314 -27.17 -8.47 18.05
C ASP A 314 -28.00 -9.22 19.11
N ASP A 315 -29.27 -9.48 18.77
CA ASP A 315 -30.23 -10.21 19.59
C ASP A 315 -29.80 -11.67 19.86
N GLU A 316 -28.93 -12.23 19.02
CA GLU A 316 -28.39 -13.59 19.14
C GLU A 316 -27.05 -13.64 19.89
N TRP A 317 -26.44 -12.50 20.24
CA TRP A 317 -25.16 -12.41 20.95
C TRP A 317 -25.14 -13.22 22.26
N ALA A 318 -26.24 -13.18 23.02
CA ALA A 318 -26.37 -13.92 24.27
C ALA A 318 -26.47 -15.46 24.08
N MET A 319 -26.64 -15.92 22.84
CA MET A 319 -26.77 -17.31 22.43
C MET A 319 -25.57 -17.80 21.60
N ALA A 320 -24.60 -16.92 21.30
CA ALA A 320 -23.38 -17.27 20.59
C ALA A 320 -22.41 -18.03 21.52
N ASP A 321 -22.06 -19.26 21.14
CA ASP A 321 -21.11 -20.11 21.87
C ASP A 321 -19.63 -19.84 21.49
N GLU A 322 -19.37 -19.15 20.37
CA GLU A 322 -18.05 -18.78 19.85
C GLU A 322 -18.00 -17.28 19.46
N LEU A 323 -16.85 -16.63 19.64
CA LEU A 323 -16.59 -15.28 19.09
C LEU A 323 -16.44 -15.40 17.57
N GLU A 324 -17.15 -14.59 16.80
CA GLU A 324 -17.04 -14.63 15.34
C GLU A 324 -15.77 -13.91 14.88
N ASP A 325 -15.09 -14.45 13.85
CA ASP A 325 -13.86 -13.83 13.31
C ASP A 325 -14.10 -12.39 12.78
N GLU A 326 -15.35 -12.03 12.46
CA GLU A 326 -15.75 -10.69 12.03
C GLU A 326 -15.67 -9.64 13.17
N ASP A 327 -15.67 -10.07 14.44
CA ASP A 327 -15.58 -9.17 15.60
C ASP A 327 -14.22 -8.47 15.69
N PHE A 328 -13.15 -9.05 15.13
CA PHE A 328 -11.79 -8.48 15.18
C PHE A 328 -11.61 -7.22 14.33
N ASP A 329 -12.39 -7.07 13.26
CA ASP A 329 -12.36 -5.91 12.35
C ASP A 329 -13.38 -4.83 12.76
N SER A 330 -14.10 -5.03 13.88
CA SER A 330 -15.07 -4.08 14.40
C SER A 330 -14.43 -2.76 14.85
N ASN A 331 -15.21 -1.67 14.77
CA ASN A 331 -14.77 -0.39 15.31
C ASN A 331 -14.49 -0.46 16.82
N ALA A 332 -15.21 -1.32 17.54
CA ALA A 332 -15.04 -1.46 18.99
C ALA A 332 -13.64 -1.95 19.35
N VAL A 333 -13.21 -3.04 18.72
CA VAL A 333 -11.87 -3.64 18.92
C VAL A 333 -10.77 -2.70 18.42
N ALA A 334 -10.96 -2.09 17.25
CA ALA A 334 -10.01 -1.11 16.70
C ALA A 334 -9.83 0.11 17.62
N GLY A 335 -10.93 0.64 18.18
CA GLY A 335 -10.92 1.78 19.09
C GLY A 335 -10.22 1.47 20.41
N GLU A 336 -10.46 0.29 21.00
CA GLU A 336 -9.78 -0.17 22.22
C GLU A 336 -8.27 -0.31 21.97
N SER A 337 -7.87 -1.04 20.92
CA SER A 337 -6.48 -1.29 20.57
C SER A 337 -5.72 0.01 20.29
N ALA A 338 -6.33 0.94 19.55
CA ALA A 338 -5.75 2.25 19.30
C ALA A 338 -5.52 3.06 20.58
N LEU A 339 -6.47 3.02 21.51
CA LEU A 339 -6.38 3.74 22.78
C LEU A 339 -5.26 3.21 23.66
N ASP A 340 -5.12 1.89 23.74
CA ASP A 340 -4.03 1.22 24.46
C ASP A 340 -2.66 1.58 23.85
N ARG A 341 -2.50 1.42 22.54
CA ARG A 341 -1.25 1.72 21.82
C ARG A 341 -0.82 3.18 21.96
N ILE A 342 -1.75 4.13 21.82
CA ILE A 342 -1.45 5.57 22.02
C ILE A 342 -1.03 5.86 23.47
N ALA A 343 -1.70 5.23 24.43
CA ALA A 343 -1.37 5.40 25.84
C ALA A 343 0.03 4.83 26.17
N CYS A 344 0.42 3.72 25.55
CA CYS A 344 1.77 3.15 25.60
C CYS A 344 2.84 4.08 24.98
N GLY A 345 2.58 4.56 23.76
CA GLY A 345 3.52 5.37 22.98
C GLY A 345 3.77 6.76 23.56
N LEU A 346 2.70 7.48 23.91
CA LEU A 346 2.80 8.85 24.45
C LEU A 346 3.03 8.88 25.96
N GLY A 347 2.56 7.85 26.67
CA GLY A 347 2.70 7.67 28.12
C GLY A 347 1.51 8.20 28.91
N GLY A 348 1.18 7.50 30.00
CA GLY A 348 0.01 7.79 30.84
C GLY A 348 -0.07 9.21 31.40
N LYS A 349 1.06 9.91 31.62
CA LYS A 349 1.05 11.31 32.08
C LYS A 349 0.34 12.27 31.12
N ILE A 350 0.40 11.99 29.81
CA ILE A 350 -0.23 12.81 28.77
C ILE A 350 -1.66 12.33 28.52
N ILE A 351 -1.84 11.01 28.41
CA ILE A 351 -3.09 10.42 27.93
C ILE A 351 -4.16 10.26 29.02
N LEU A 352 -3.79 9.89 30.26
CA LEU A 352 -4.76 9.69 31.34
C LEU A 352 -5.63 10.92 31.63
N PRO A 353 -5.10 12.17 31.69
CA PRO A 353 -5.94 13.35 31.89
C PRO A 353 -6.97 13.55 30.75
N MET A 354 -6.57 13.30 29.50
CA MET A 354 -7.43 13.46 28.32
C MET A 354 -8.57 12.44 28.33
N ILE A 355 -8.23 11.18 28.61
CA ILE A 355 -9.18 10.07 28.73
C ILE A 355 -10.16 10.33 29.89
N LYS A 356 -9.64 10.68 31.08
CA LYS A 356 -10.47 10.93 32.27
C LYS A 356 -11.51 12.02 32.03
N GLN A 357 -11.15 13.09 31.33
CA GLN A 357 -12.10 14.16 31.01
C GLN A 357 -13.29 13.66 30.18
N HIS A 358 -13.04 12.82 29.17
CA HIS A 358 -14.07 12.34 28.25
C HIS A 358 -14.91 11.20 28.85
N ILE A 359 -14.30 10.26 29.57
CA ILE A 359 -15.03 9.20 30.27
C ILE A 359 -16.03 9.80 31.27
N MET A 360 -15.61 10.80 32.04
CA MET A 360 -16.50 11.43 33.01
C MET A 360 -17.73 12.06 32.35
N GLN A 361 -17.61 12.55 31.11
CA GLN A 361 -18.73 13.05 30.32
C GLN A 361 -19.59 11.91 29.77
N MET A 362 -18.98 10.82 29.28
CA MET A 362 -19.70 9.65 28.77
C MET A 362 -20.50 8.93 29.86
N LEU A 363 -19.93 8.75 31.06
CA LEU A 363 -20.63 8.15 32.21
C LEU A 363 -21.84 8.97 32.67
N GLN A 364 -21.83 10.29 32.42
CA GLN A 364 -22.96 11.18 32.69
C GLN A 364 -24.04 11.12 31.60
N ASN A 365 -23.70 10.68 30.38
CA ASN A 365 -24.65 10.51 29.30
C ASN A 365 -25.58 9.30 29.58
N GLN A 366 -26.88 9.43 29.26
CA GLN A 366 -27.87 8.37 29.50
C GLN A 366 -27.83 7.28 28.43
N ASP A 367 -27.46 7.66 27.19
CA ASP A 367 -27.43 6.76 26.03
C ASP A 367 -26.09 6.01 25.88
N CYS A 368 -25.12 6.24 26.77
CA CYS A 368 -23.85 5.53 26.73
C CYS A 368 -24.01 4.10 27.29
N PRO A 369 -23.48 3.05 26.63
CA PRO A 369 -23.47 1.69 27.16
C PRO A 369 -22.45 1.56 28.31
N LYS A 370 -22.83 2.01 29.51
CA LYS A 370 -21.93 2.17 30.67
C LYS A 370 -21.28 0.86 31.11
N SER A 371 -21.98 -0.26 31.01
CA SER A 371 -21.45 -1.60 31.35
C SER A 371 -20.27 -2.00 30.47
N LEU A 372 -20.36 -1.74 29.17
CA LEU A 372 -19.32 -2.04 28.19
C LEU A 372 -18.15 -1.06 28.30
N LEU A 373 -18.45 0.25 28.46
CA LEU A 373 -17.42 1.26 28.71
C LEU A 373 -16.58 0.89 29.95
N ILE A 374 -17.21 0.43 31.04
CA ILE A 374 -16.48 0.04 32.26
C ILE A 374 -15.57 -1.17 32.02
N LEU A 375 -16.00 -2.17 31.25
CA LEU A 375 -15.18 -3.36 30.94
C LEU A 375 -13.90 -2.97 30.19
N TYR A 376 -14.03 -2.16 29.14
CA TYR A 376 -12.89 -1.69 28.37
C TYR A 376 -11.97 -0.77 29.18
N LEU A 377 -12.54 0.06 30.05
CA LEU A 377 -11.76 0.94 30.92
C LEU A 377 -11.01 0.18 32.00
N ASP A 378 -11.57 -0.89 32.55
CA ASP A 378 -10.87 -1.74 33.52
C ASP A 378 -9.67 -2.44 32.85
N ASN A 379 -9.83 -2.94 31.62
CA ASN A 379 -8.71 -3.51 30.84
C ASN A 379 -7.62 -2.47 30.57
N LEU A 380 -8.00 -1.28 30.07
CA LEU A 380 -7.07 -0.19 29.80
C LEU A 380 -6.34 0.26 31.07
N VAL A 381 -7.04 0.39 32.19
CA VAL A 381 -6.45 0.80 33.48
C VAL A 381 -5.49 -0.27 34.00
N GLN A 382 -5.82 -1.56 33.86
CA GLN A 382 -4.92 -2.66 34.24
C GLN A 382 -3.65 -2.65 33.38
N HIS A 383 -3.78 -2.54 32.05
CA HIS A 383 -2.63 -2.44 31.15
C HIS A 383 -1.78 -1.20 31.42
N LEU A 384 -2.39 -0.03 31.57
CA LEU A 384 -1.65 1.19 31.89
C LEU A 384 -0.96 1.10 33.24
N HIS A 385 -1.57 0.45 34.24
CA HIS A 385 -0.92 0.19 35.52
C HIS A 385 0.32 -0.69 35.36
N VAL A 386 0.22 -1.79 34.62
CA VAL A 386 1.35 -2.70 34.35
C VAL A 386 2.49 -1.97 33.62
N ILE A 387 2.16 -1.18 32.60
CA ILE A 387 3.15 -0.44 31.81
C ILE A 387 3.81 0.67 32.62
N MET A 388 3.05 1.37 33.48
CA MET A 388 3.59 2.36 34.39
C MET A 388 4.55 1.74 35.42
N VAL A 389 4.22 0.55 35.95
CA VAL A 389 5.09 -0.20 36.86
C VAL A 389 6.37 -0.64 36.14
N ALA A 390 6.28 -1.18 34.92
CA ALA A 390 7.44 -1.61 34.14
C ALA A 390 8.37 -0.44 33.80
N LYS A 391 7.85 0.69 33.31
CA LYS A 391 8.67 1.88 33.01
C LYS A 391 9.28 2.54 34.25
N LEU A 392 8.67 2.39 35.43
CA LEU A 392 9.26 2.86 36.68
C LEU A 392 10.44 1.98 37.13
N GLN A 393 10.42 0.69 36.79
CA GLN A 393 11.52 -0.24 37.07
C GLN A 393 12.71 -0.04 36.12
N GLU A 394 12.50 0.40 34.88
CA GLU A 394 13.58 0.71 33.91
C GLU A 394 14.38 1.99 34.23
N VAL A 395 13.87 2.84 35.12
CA VAL A 395 14.48 4.14 35.49
C VAL A 395 15.25 4.05 36.83
N GLN A 396 15.24 2.89 37.50
CA GLN A 396 16.11 2.56 38.63
C GLN A 396 17.37 1.83 38.16
#